data_AF-A0A1A8KWY4-F1
#
_entry.id   AF-A0A1A8KWY4-F1
#
_cell.length_a   1.000
_cell.length_b   1.000
_cell.length_c   1.000
_cell.angle_alpha   90.00
_cell.angle_beta   90.00
_cell.angle_gamma   90.00
#
_symmetry.space_group_name_H-M   'P 1'
#
loop_
_entity.id
_entity.type
_entity.pdbx_description
1 polymer ?
#
loop_
_entity_poly.entity_id
_entity_poly.type
_entity_poly.pdbx_seq_one_letter_code
_entity_poly.pdbx_strand_id
1 'polypeptide(L)'
;METANNYVLIHGKNISHNTLAYGAGPHMSLDKLLPALLECFGIILCGYVAGRADIVTESQAKGLGNFVSKFALPALLFKNMVLLDFGNVIWAFLWSVLVAKVVVFVLVCVLTLMVASPDSRYSKAGLYAIFATQSNDFALGYPIVDALYRSTYPEYLQYIYLVAPVSLMLLNPIGFALCEVQRWRQASHPQRSTLSILGVVVLQVLKNPVVFMVIVGIISHFALSSQIPVVLTEFIDGLANSFGGAALFYLGLTMVGQLRKLTRDTGVALILLITAKLLVMPLVCKDMVDILDIGVNGTSANHTSLSNFAFLYGVFPTAPSVAIYAGHYNMELEVVTSGMVISTFLSAPIMYVSAWLLTIPLMDPTPLVTELENVSFNISIISLIGLVWTIGVMLLSRKFNQLPHLFVLNLFLAQFLVCVSMILWNVLGKQEDNLLSKILTFTMLYGSLYSTYIWTGLIPLCLALTNRNDLLRLRPGVFMILGWGVPFLMVGGLLISGERTDTIDSAFFYGKAQIICSAVVI
;
A
#
# COMPACT_ATOMS: atom_id res chain seq x y z
N MET A 1 4.56 32.40 -38.63
CA MET A 1 5.45 31.99 -37.52
C MET A 1 4.75 30.86 -36.81
N GLU A 2 5.07 29.63 -37.20
CA GLU A 2 4.55 28.42 -36.58
C GLU A 2 5.11 28.31 -35.15
N THR A 3 4.22 28.26 -34.17
CA THR A 3 4.55 27.84 -32.81
C THR A 3 4.82 26.34 -32.84
N ALA A 4 6.09 25.95 -32.69
CA ALA A 4 6.48 24.56 -32.55
C ALA A 4 5.80 23.96 -31.31
N ASN A 5 4.88 23.01 -31.53
CA ASN A 5 4.35 22.17 -30.46
C ASN A 5 5.49 21.26 -29.98
N ASN A 6 6.05 21.55 -28.80
CA ASN A 6 7.01 20.65 -28.15
C ASN A 6 6.25 19.44 -27.60
N TYR A 7 6.15 18.38 -28.40
CA TYR A 7 5.70 17.07 -27.93
C TYR A 7 6.87 16.34 -27.27
N VAL A 8 6.72 15.92 -26.02
CA VAL A 8 7.64 14.97 -25.40
C VAL A 8 7.03 13.58 -25.48
N LEU A 9 7.69 12.69 -26.21
CA LEU A 9 7.30 11.30 -26.39
C LEU A 9 7.99 10.43 -25.35
N ILE A 10 7.24 9.83 -24.43
CA ILE A 10 7.69 8.64 -23.69
C ILE A 10 6.98 7.43 -24.31
N HIS A 11 7.74 6.42 -24.70
CA HIS A 11 7.27 5.21 -25.40
C HIS A 11 6.69 5.39 -26.82
N GLY A 12 6.90 6.52 -27.50
CA GLY A 12 6.24 6.74 -28.80
C GLY A 12 4.71 6.87 -28.68
N LYS A 13 4.20 7.01 -27.45
CA LYS A 13 2.84 7.47 -27.17
C LYS A 13 2.94 8.92 -26.76
N ASN A 14 2.05 9.74 -27.32
CA ASN A 14 1.93 11.12 -26.89
C ASN A 14 1.36 11.13 -25.47
N ILE A 15 2.14 11.64 -24.52
CA ILE A 15 1.71 11.82 -23.12
C ILE A 15 1.09 13.20 -22.93
N SER A 16 1.27 14.13 -23.87
CA SER A 16 0.44 15.33 -23.88
C SER A 16 -0.97 14.90 -24.30
N HIS A 17 -1.81 14.67 -23.30
CA HIS A 17 -3.23 14.90 -23.49
C HIS A 17 -3.35 16.33 -24.03
N ASN A 18 -4.10 16.50 -25.13
CA ASN A 18 -4.34 17.79 -25.76
C ASN A 18 -4.42 18.90 -24.71
N THR A 19 -3.74 20.01 -24.96
CA THR A 19 -3.91 21.32 -24.31
C THR A 19 -5.32 21.91 -24.54
N LEU A 20 -6.36 21.08 -24.53
CA LEU A 20 -7.77 21.41 -24.62
C LEU A 20 -8.47 21.08 -23.29
N ALA A 21 -7.94 21.62 -22.20
CA ALA A 21 -8.71 21.85 -20.97
C ALA A 21 -7.99 22.90 -20.11
N TYR A 22 -7.83 24.12 -20.64
CA TYR A 22 -7.40 25.31 -19.87
C TYR A 22 -8.47 25.75 -18.83
N GLY A 23 -9.15 24.78 -18.19
CA GLY A 23 -10.28 25.00 -17.28
C GLY A 23 -10.64 23.82 -16.37
N ALA A 24 -10.00 22.65 -16.50
CA ALA A 24 -10.14 21.58 -15.50
C ALA A 24 -9.05 21.78 -14.44
N GLY A 25 -9.43 22.23 -13.24
CA GLY A 25 -8.51 22.26 -12.10
C GLY A 25 -7.93 20.87 -11.80
N PRO A 26 -6.91 20.78 -10.92
CA PRO A 26 -6.32 19.48 -10.58
C PRO A 26 -7.39 18.49 -10.14
N HIS A 27 -7.34 17.26 -10.66
CA HIS A 27 -8.29 16.18 -10.32
C HIS A 27 -8.29 15.84 -8.81
N MET A 28 -7.31 16.33 -8.06
CA MET A 28 -7.07 16.06 -6.65
C MET A 28 -6.47 17.29 -5.94
N SER A 29 -6.99 17.63 -4.76
CA SER A 29 -6.47 18.71 -3.91
C SER A 29 -5.27 18.26 -3.06
N LEU A 30 -4.10 18.06 -3.69
CA LEU A 30 -2.87 17.62 -3.00
C LEU A 30 -2.45 18.54 -1.84
N ASP A 31 -2.67 19.85 -1.96
CA ASP A 31 -2.35 20.83 -0.92
C ASP A 31 -3.09 20.57 0.40
N LYS A 32 -4.24 19.88 0.33
CA LYS A 32 -5.05 19.51 1.50
C LYS A 32 -4.70 18.14 2.08
N LEU A 33 -3.94 17.32 1.34
CA LEU A 33 -3.57 15.97 1.77
C LEU A 33 -2.66 15.99 3.00
N LEU A 34 -1.61 16.81 2.96
CA LEU A 34 -0.65 16.89 4.07
C LEU A 34 -1.32 17.42 5.35
N PRO A 35 -2.11 18.52 5.32
CA PRO A 35 -2.92 18.93 6.48
C PRO A 35 -3.82 17.83 7.02
N ALA A 36 -4.55 17.11 6.17
CA ALA A 36 -5.45 16.03 6.59
C ALA A 36 -4.69 14.85 7.22
N LEU A 37 -3.53 14.49 6.66
CA LEU A 37 -2.62 13.51 7.23
C LEU A 37 -2.12 13.96 8.60
N LEU A 38 -1.66 15.21 8.73
CA LEU A 38 -1.18 15.76 9.99
C LEU A 38 -2.27 15.81 11.06
N GLU A 39 -3.50 16.15 10.68
CA GLU A 39 -4.66 16.13 11.57
C GLU A 39 -4.94 14.71 12.07
N CYS A 40 -5.10 13.75 11.14
CA CYS A 40 -5.44 12.37 11.48
C CYS A 40 -4.36 11.71 12.36
N PHE A 41 -3.09 11.81 11.93
CA PHE A 41 -1.97 11.21 12.64
C PHE A 41 -1.61 11.99 13.91
N GLY A 42 -1.86 13.30 13.95
CA GLY A 42 -1.75 14.11 15.16
C GLY A 42 -2.71 13.66 16.24
N ILE A 43 -3.98 13.39 15.90
CA ILE A 43 -4.98 12.86 16.86
C ILE A 43 -4.59 11.45 17.32
N ILE A 44 -4.12 10.58 16.42
CA ILE A 44 -3.59 9.25 16.78
C ILE A 44 -2.41 9.39 17.76
N LEU A 45 -1.48 10.31 17.49
CA LEU A 45 -0.33 10.54 18.35
C LEU A 45 -0.75 11.03 19.73
N CYS A 46 -1.72 11.95 19.82
CA CYS A 46 -2.31 12.38 21.09
C CYS A 46 -2.89 11.20 21.87
N GLY A 47 -3.65 10.32 21.21
CA GLY A 47 -4.17 9.10 21.82
C GLY A 47 -3.07 8.16 22.33
N TYR A 48 -2.03 7.94 21.52
CA TYR A 48 -0.88 7.12 21.90
C TYR A 48 -0.14 7.69 23.12
N VAL A 49 0.13 9.01 23.13
CA VAL A 49 0.79 9.69 24.25
C VAL A 49 -0.07 9.63 25.50
N ALA A 50 -1.38 9.87 25.40
CA ALA A 50 -2.30 9.79 26.53
C ALA A 50 -2.35 8.39 27.15
N GLY A 51 -2.38 7.33 26.34
CA GLY A 51 -2.32 5.96 26.83
C GLY A 51 -0.94 5.58 27.37
N ARG A 52 0.14 6.11 26.77
CA ARG A 52 1.51 5.82 27.22
C ARG A 52 1.87 6.51 28.53
N ALA A 53 1.33 7.71 28.75
CA ALA A 53 1.45 8.48 29.98
C ALA A 53 0.43 8.07 31.06
N ASP A 54 -0.41 7.07 30.77
CA ASP A 54 -1.49 6.59 31.66
C ASP A 54 -2.49 7.68 32.08
N ILE A 55 -2.63 8.73 31.26
CA ILE A 55 -3.68 9.76 31.41
C ILE A 55 -5.04 9.14 31.14
N VAL A 56 -5.08 8.23 30.15
CA VAL A 56 -6.25 7.40 29.83
C VAL A 56 -5.87 5.95 30.06
N THR A 57 -6.39 5.38 31.14
CA THR A 57 -6.17 3.98 31.53
C THR A 57 -6.74 3.01 30.50
N GLU A 58 -6.27 1.76 30.51
CA GLU A 58 -6.78 0.71 29.59
C GLU A 58 -8.30 0.48 29.75
N SER A 59 -8.83 0.58 30.98
CA SER A 59 -10.27 0.50 31.23
C SER A 59 -11.05 1.65 30.59
N GLN A 60 -10.53 2.88 30.66
CA GLN A 60 -11.15 4.04 30.02
C GLN A 60 -11.06 3.93 28.49
N ALA A 61 -9.93 3.46 27.95
CA ALA A 61 -9.77 3.18 26.53
C ALA A 61 -10.81 2.18 26.03
N LYS A 62 -11.07 1.09 26.77
CA LYS A 62 -12.16 0.13 26.46
C LYS A 62 -13.54 0.80 26.48
N GLY A 63 -13.79 1.69 27.43
CA GLY A 63 -15.00 2.51 27.49
C GLY A 63 -15.18 3.37 26.24
N LEU A 64 -14.13 4.10 25.84
CA LEU A 64 -14.13 4.91 24.62
C LEU A 64 -14.34 4.05 23.37
N GLY A 65 -13.68 2.90 23.28
CA GLY A 65 -13.87 1.95 22.18
C GLY A 65 -15.30 1.43 22.08
N ASN A 66 -15.97 1.17 23.20
CA ASN A 66 -17.39 0.82 23.23
C ASN A 66 -18.28 1.96 22.73
N PHE A 67 -18.00 3.20 23.14
CA PHE A 67 -18.72 4.38 22.64
C PHE A 67 -18.57 4.51 21.12
N VAL A 68 -17.33 4.49 20.62
CA VAL A 68 -17.03 4.61 19.19
C VAL A 68 -17.72 3.51 18.37
N SER A 69 -17.60 2.25 18.81
CA SER A 69 -18.09 1.09 18.03
C SER A 69 -19.60 0.84 18.14
N LYS A 70 -20.24 1.18 19.26
CA LYS A 70 -21.66 0.87 19.50
C LYS A 70 -22.61 2.05 19.34
N PHE A 71 -22.10 3.29 19.34
CA PHE A 71 -22.93 4.49 19.23
C PHE A 71 -22.50 5.38 18.07
N ALA A 72 -21.26 5.89 18.08
CA ALA A 72 -20.84 6.89 17.10
C ALA A 72 -20.75 6.34 15.67
N LEU A 73 -20.09 5.19 15.47
CA LEU A 73 -19.98 4.54 14.16
C LEU A 73 -21.34 4.08 13.61
N PRO A 74 -22.18 3.36 14.39
CA PRO A 74 -23.57 3.11 14.05
C PRO A 74 -24.36 4.32 13.54
N ALA A 75 -24.33 5.43 14.28
CA ALA A 75 -25.04 6.65 13.89
C ALA A 75 -24.49 7.25 12.59
N LEU A 76 -23.17 7.26 12.43
CA LEU A 76 -22.51 7.72 11.20
C LEU A 76 -22.93 6.88 9.98
N LEU A 77 -22.93 5.56 10.11
CA LEU A 77 -23.32 4.66 9.02
C LEU A 77 -24.80 4.79 8.69
N PHE A 78 -25.66 4.82 9.70
CA PHE A 78 -27.08 5.03 9.51
C PHE A 78 -27.34 6.33 8.74
N LYS A 79 -26.75 7.46 9.19
CA LYS A 79 -26.88 8.76 8.54
C LYS A 79 -26.50 8.69 7.07
N ASN A 80 -25.29 8.19 6.77
CA ASN A 80 -24.77 8.17 5.41
C ASN A 80 -25.53 7.19 4.51
N MET A 81 -26.10 6.10 5.04
CA MET A 81 -26.95 5.19 4.27
C MET A 81 -28.33 5.77 3.96
N VAL A 82 -28.93 6.53 4.90
CA VAL A 82 -30.22 7.19 4.64
C VAL A 82 -30.07 8.30 3.59
N LEU A 83 -29.00 9.08 3.66
CA LEU A 83 -28.77 10.21 2.75
C LEU A 83 -28.11 9.82 1.42
N LEU A 84 -27.76 8.54 1.24
CA LEU A 84 -27.07 8.05 0.06
C LEU A 84 -27.93 8.23 -1.20
N ASP A 85 -27.36 8.76 -2.29
CA ASP A 85 -28.05 8.82 -3.58
C ASP A 85 -27.72 7.58 -4.43
N PHE A 86 -28.53 6.53 -4.33
CA PHE A 86 -28.35 5.30 -5.10
C PHE A 86 -28.46 5.50 -6.62
N GLY A 87 -29.10 6.58 -7.08
CA GLY A 87 -29.25 6.88 -8.50
C GLY A 87 -27.94 7.27 -9.18
N ASN A 88 -27.00 7.85 -8.42
CA ASN A 88 -25.72 8.35 -8.92
C ASN A 88 -24.53 7.44 -8.55
N VAL A 89 -24.79 6.19 -8.15
CA VAL A 89 -23.73 5.23 -7.78
C VAL A 89 -23.11 4.61 -9.03
N ILE A 90 -21.79 4.76 -9.18
CA ILE A 90 -21.02 4.03 -10.20
C ILE A 90 -20.80 2.59 -9.72
N TRP A 91 -21.72 1.70 -10.08
CA TRP A 91 -21.67 0.29 -9.67
C TRP A 91 -20.42 -0.44 -10.18
N ALA A 92 -19.89 -0.05 -11.33
CA ALA A 92 -18.63 -0.59 -11.87
C ALA A 92 -17.50 -0.43 -10.84
N PHE A 93 -17.36 0.75 -10.23
CA PHE A 93 -16.37 1.00 -9.19
C PHE A 93 -16.51 0.03 -8.00
N LEU A 94 -17.74 -0.12 -7.49
CA LEU A 94 -18.02 -0.99 -6.33
C LEU A 94 -17.66 -2.44 -6.64
N TRP A 95 -18.02 -2.94 -7.82
CA TRP A 95 -17.68 -4.29 -8.24
C TRP A 95 -16.17 -4.45 -8.44
N SER A 96 -15.49 -3.48 -9.02
CA SER A 96 -14.04 -3.51 -9.21
C SER A 96 -13.29 -3.59 -7.89
N VAL A 97 -13.64 -2.76 -6.91
CA VAL A 97 -13.01 -2.79 -5.59
C VAL A 97 -13.36 -4.08 -4.84
N LEU A 98 -14.60 -4.58 -4.97
CA LEU A 98 -14.98 -5.86 -4.38
C LEU A 98 -14.18 -7.03 -4.97
N VAL A 99 -14.07 -7.11 -6.29
CA VAL A 99 -13.28 -8.13 -6.99
C VAL A 99 -11.82 -8.03 -6.58
N ALA A 100 -11.25 -6.81 -6.51
CA ALA A 100 -9.89 -6.61 -6.04
C ALA A 100 -9.68 -7.16 -4.63
N LYS A 101 -10.61 -6.87 -3.71
CA LYS A 101 -10.58 -7.45 -2.35
C LYS A 101 -10.71 -8.96 -2.38
N VAL A 102 -11.60 -9.54 -3.18
CA VAL A 102 -11.73 -11.00 -3.32
C VAL A 102 -10.41 -11.62 -3.79
N VAL A 103 -9.77 -11.04 -4.80
CA VAL A 103 -8.49 -11.52 -5.35
C VAL A 103 -7.40 -11.51 -4.27
N VAL A 104 -7.23 -10.38 -3.56
CA VAL A 104 -6.22 -10.28 -2.49
C VAL A 104 -6.57 -11.19 -1.31
N PHE A 105 -7.85 -11.30 -0.94
CA PHE A 105 -8.31 -12.21 0.11
C PHE A 105 -7.95 -13.66 -0.21
N VAL A 106 -8.29 -14.13 -1.42
CA VAL A 106 -8.02 -15.49 -1.87
C VAL A 106 -6.51 -15.73 -1.97
N LEU A 107 -5.76 -14.78 -2.52
CA LEU A 107 -4.30 -14.87 -2.62
C LEU A 107 -3.66 -15.06 -1.23
N VAL A 108 -3.97 -14.19 -0.27
CA VAL A 108 -3.42 -14.26 1.08
C VAL A 108 -3.91 -15.53 1.80
N CYS A 109 -5.18 -15.89 1.66
CA CYS A 109 -5.75 -17.10 2.25
C CYS A 109 -5.04 -18.36 1.74
N VAL A 110 -4.92 -18.53 0.42
CA VAL A 110 -4.27 -19.70 -0.21
C VAL A 110 -2.80 -19.77 0.14
N LEU A 111 -2.06 -18.67 0.02
CA LEU A 111 -0.64 -18.63 0.41
C LEU A 111 -0.45 -18.99 1.88
N THR A 112 -1.32 -18.48 2.76
CA THR A 112 -1.26 -18.80 4.18
C THR A 112 -1.57 -20.27 4.44
N LEU A 113 -2.56 -20.86 3.75
CA LEU A 113 -2.87 -22.29 3.87
C LEU A 113 -1.73 -23.20 3.38
N MET A 114 -0.96 -22.74 2.38
CA MET A 114 0.18 -23.49 1.83
C MET A 114 1.44 -23.39 2.70
N VAL A 115 1.66 -22.24 3.35
CA VAL A 115 2.91 -21.95 4.08
C VAL A 115 2.78 -22.18 5.59
N ALA A 116 1.62 -21.92 6.18
CA ALA A 116 1.43 -22.03 7.62
C ALA A 116 1.45 -23.49 8.11
N SER A 117 1.90 -23.68 9.35
CA SER A 117 1.88 -25.00 9.99
C SER A 117 0.46 -25.58 10.08
N PRO A 118 0.30 -26.92 9.93
CA PRO A 118 -1.01 -27.57 9.96
C PRO A 118 -1.85 -27.24 11.21
N ASP A 119 -1.19 -26.97 12.34
CA ASP A 119 -1.82 -26.75 13.64
C ASP A 119 -2.50 -25.39 13.78
N SER A 120 -2.19 -24.40 12.93
CA SER A 120 -2.76 -23.05 13.01
C SER A 120 -3.13 -22.45 11.65
N ARG A 121 -3.08 -23.24 10.57
CA ARG A 121 -3.22 -22.71 9.20
C ARG A 121 -4.58 -22.07 8.91
N TYR A 122 -5.67 -22.56 9.52
CA TYR A 122 -7.00 -22.03 9.21
C TYR A 122 -7.26 -20.70 9.93
N SER A 123 -6.84 -20.56 11.20
CA SER A 123 -6.94 -19.26 11.89
C SER A 123 -6.08 -18.20 11.21
N LYS A 124 -4.84 -18.55 10.86
CA LYS A 124 -3.94 -17.67 10.11
C LYS A 124 -4.56 -17.28 8.78
N ALA A 125 -5.01 -18.23 7.97
CA ALA A 125 -5.58 -17.94 6.66
C ALA A 125 -6.82 -17.03 6.75
N GLY A 126 -7.71 -17.28 7.72
CA GLY A 126 -8.88 -16.43 7.93
C GLY A 126 -8.53 -15.02 8.38
N LEU A 127 -7.74 -14.87 9.44
CA LEU A 127 -7.40 -13.56 10.01
C LEU A 127 -6.45 -12.76 9.12
N TYR A 128 -5.50 -13.41 8.44
CA TYR A 128 -4.54 -12.74 7.54
C TYR A 128 -5.21 -12.26 6.26
N ALA A 129 -6.16 -13.03 5.71
CA ALA A 129 -6.94 -12.58 4.57
C ALA A 129 -7.83 -11.38 4.93
N ILE A 130 -8.50 -11.42 6.09
CA ILE A 130 -9.25 -10.26 6.61
C ILE A 130 -8.30 -9.06 6.83
N PHE A 131 -7.12 -9.29 7.41
CA PHE A 131 -6.12 -8.24 7.64
C PHE A 131 -5.75 -7.51 6.33
N ALA A 132 -5.54 -8.25 5.25
CA ALA A 132 -5.13 -7.70 3.96
C ALA A 132 -6.24 -6.91 3.26
N THR A 133 -7.52 -7.20 3.52
CA THR A 133 -8.65 -6.59 2.78
C THR A 133 -9.51 -5.63 3.58
N GLN A 134 -9.50 -5.71 4.91
CA GLN A 134 -10.28 -4.83 5.78
C GLN A 134 -9.51 -3.54 6.02
N SER A 135 -9.98 -2.44 5.42
CA SER A 135 -9.37 -1.11 5.52
C SER A 135 -9.97 -0.28 6.67
N ASN A 136 -9.20 0.66 7.22
CA ASN A 136 -9.70 1.69 8.13
C ASN A 136 -10.44 2.78 7.35
N ASP A 137 -11.56 2.38 6.74
CA ASP A 137 -12.33 3.16 5.78
C ASP A 137 -12.89 4.46 6.38
N PHE A 138 -13.43 4.38 7.60
CA PHE A 138 -14.19 5.49 8.18
C PHE A 138 -13.33 6.48 8.97
N ALA A 139 -12.44 6.00 9.85
CA ALA A 139 -11.70 6.89 10.73
C ALA A 139 -10.53 7.58 10.00
N LEU A 140 -9.83 6.84 9.13
CA LEU A 140 -8.74 7.39 8.33
C LEU A 140 -9.18 7.67 6.89
N GLY A 141 -9.80 6.70 6.22
CA GLY A 141 -10.11 6.80 4.80
C GLY A 141 -11.00 8.00 4.46
N TYR A 142 -12.08 8.22 5.21
CA TYR A 142 -13.04 9.30 4.92
C TYR A 142 -12.41 10.70 4.97
N PRO A 143 -11.72 11.14 6.05
CA PRO A 143 -11.05 12.46 6.06
C PRO A 143 -10.06 12.66 4.92
N ILE A 144 -9.33 11.62 4.52
CA ILE A 144 -8.37 11.68 3.40
C ILE A 144 -9.11 11.92 2.09
N VAL A 145 -10.19 11.16 1.83
CA VAL A 145 -10.96 11.30 0.59
C VAL A 145 -11.71 12.63 0.55
N ASP A 146 -12.23 13.09 1.68
CA ASP A 146 -12.82 14.42 1.81
C ASP A 146 -11.80 15.51 1.45
N ALA A 147 -10.58 15.45 2.00
CA ALA A 147 -9.52 16.39 1.69
C ALA A 147 -9.12 16.40 0.20
N LEU A 148 -9.04 15.22 -0.42
CA LEU A 148 -8.58 15.06 -1.79
C LEU A 148 -9.64 15.36 -2.85
N TYR A 149 -10.88 14.91 -2.62
CA TYR A 149 -11.89 14.80 -3.66
C TYR A 149 -13.13 15.67 -3.41
N ARG A 150 -13.37 16.22 -2.21
CA ARG A 150 -14.61 16.97 -1.95
C ARG A 150 -14.87 18.14 -2.91
N SER A 151 -13.82 18.83 -3.33
CA SER A 151 -13.92 19.96 -4.27
C SER A 151 -14.21 19.55 -5.71
N THR A 152 -13.86 18.31 -6.08
CA THR A 152 -13.79 17.88 -7.48
C THR A 152 -14.77 16.76 -7.79
N TYR A 153 -14.87 15.75 -6.92
CA TYR A 153 -15.73 14.56 -7.02
C TYR A 153 -16.35 14.22 -5.63
N PRO A 154 -17.27 15.04 -5.09
CA PRO A 154 -17.89 14.80 -3.79
C PRO A 154 -18.62 13.45 -3.70
N GLU A 155 -19.07 12.90 -4.83
CA GLU A 155 -19.68 11.58 -4.95
C GLU A 155 -18.73 10.42 -4.65
N TYR A 156 -17.42 10.63 -4.51
CA TYR A 156 -16.50 9.54 -4.12
C TYR A 156 -16.59 9.21 -2.63
N LEU A 157 -17.00 10.18 -1.80
CA LEU A 157 -17.10 10.01 -0.35
C LEU A 157 -18.16 8.97 0.02
N GLN A 158 -19.27 8.92 -0.72
CA GLN A 158 -20.35 7.95 -0.51
C GLN A 158 -19.90 6.50 -0.78
N TYR A 159 -18.92 6.28 -1.66
CA TYR A 159 -18.44 4.94 -1.99
C TYR A 159 -17.75 4.25 -0.80
N ILE A 160 -17.10 5.02 0.09
CA ILE A 160 -16.47 4.48 1.30
C ILE A 160 -17.51 3.78 2.17
N TYR A 161 -18.71 4.36 2.28
CA TYR A 161 -19.81 3.83 3.08
C TYR A 161 -20.51 2.62 2.45
N LEU A 162 -20.30 2.36 1.14
CA LEU A 162 -20.80 1.17 0.45
C LEU A 162 -19.77 0.03 0.40
N VAL A 163 -18.53 0.34 0.02
CA VAL A 163 -17.46 -0.65 -0.14
C VAL A 163 -17.14 -1.35 1.17
N ALA A 164 -17.08 -0.60 2.28
CA ALA A 164 -16.67 -1.16 3.56
C ALA A 164 -17.65 -2.20 4.12
N PRO A 165 -18.99 -1.94 4.19
CA PRO A 165 -19.95 -2.93 4.63
C PRO A 165 -20.10 -4.11 3.67
N VAL A 166 -20.12 -3.88 2.35
CA VAL A 166 -20.26 -4.96 1.35
C VAL A 166 -19.08 -5.94 1.47
N SER A 167 -17.85 -5.42 1.57
CA SER A 167 -16.66 -6.23 1.81
C SER A 167 -16.76 -7.03 3.11
N LEU A 168 -17.24 -6.41 4.20
CA LEU A 168 -17.38 -7.06 5.49
C LEU A 168 -18.44 -8.17 5.45
N MET A 169 -19.56 -7.96 4.75
CA MET A 169 -20.63 -8.95 4.62
C MET A 169 -20.26 -10.15 3.75
N LEU A 170 -19.39 -9.97 2.75
CA LEU A 170 -19.04 -11.04 1.81
C LEU A 170 -17.75 -11.79 2.18
N LEU A 171 -16.69 -11.07 2.58
CA LEU A 171 -15.37 -11.67 2.81
C LEU A 171 -15.15 -12.16 4.24
N ASN A 172 -15.54 -11.36 5.24
CA ASN A 172 -15.30 -11.72 6.64
C ASN A 172 -16.01 -13.00 7.10
N PRO A 173 -17.22 -13.39 6.60
CA PRO A 173 -17.80 -14.68 6.93
C PRO A 173 -16.87 -15.85 6.59
N ILE A 174 -16.15 -15.77 5.46
CA ILE A 174 -15.21 -16.82 5.05
C ILE A 174 -14.05 -16.90 6.06
N GLY A 175 -13.49 -15.75 6.45
CA GLY A 175 -12.42 -15.72 7.45
C GLY A 175 -12.87 -16.21 8.83
N PHE A 176 -14.08 -15.85 9.26
CA PHE A 176 -14.67 -16.35 10.51
C PHE A 176 -14.97 -17.85 10.45
N ALA A 177 -15.44 -18.36 9.32
CA ALA A 177 -15.64 -19.80 9.12
C ALA A 177 -14.32 -20.56 9.27
N LEU A 178 -13.22 -20.05 8.71
CA LEU A 178 -11.89 -20.64 8.88
C LEU A 178 -11.42 -20.61 10.35
N CYS A 179 -11.70 -19.54 11.09
CA CYS A 179 -11.39 -19.45 12.52
C CYS A 179 -12.23 -20.44 13.35
N GLU A 180 -13.51 -20.60 13.05
CA GLU A 180 -14.37 -21.56 13.73
C GLU A 180 -13.97 -23.02 13.41
N VAL A 181 -13.57 -23.30 12.17
CA VAL A 181 -12.97 -24.60 11.77
C VAL A 181 -11.68 -24.87 12.55
N GLN A 182 -10.82 -23.86 12.71
CA GLN A 182 -9.61 -23.98 13.52
C GLN A 182 -9.94 -24.32 14.98
N ARG A 183 -10.88 -23.59 15.57
CA ARG A 183 -11.34 -23.80 16.95
C ARG A 183 -11.92 -25.19 17.15
N TRP A 184 -12.70 -25.67 16.18
CA TRP A 184 -13.27 -27.01 16.19
C TRP A 184 -12.19 -28.10 16.14
N ARG A 185 -11.17 -27.95 15.28
CA ARG A 185 -10.05 -28.91 15.20
C ARG A 185 -9.22 -29.00 16.49
N GLN A 186 -9.16 -27.92 17.26
CA GLN A 186 -8.45 -27.87 18.53
C GLN A 186 -9.30 -28.33 19.72
N ALA A 187 -10.62 -28.48 19.56
CA ALA A 187 -11.51 -28.90 20.63
C ALA A 187 -11.42 -30.42 20.87
N SER A 188 -11.34 -30.83 22.15
CA SER A 188 -11.19 -32.24 22.55
C SER A 188 -12.40 -33.13 22.25
N HIS A 189 -13.59 -32.54 22.00
CA HIS A 189 -14.84 -33.24 21.68
C HIS A 189 -15.52 -32.59 20.46
N PRO A 190 -15.32 -33.11 19.23
CA PRO A 190 -15.88 -32.51 18.02
C PRO A 190 -17.38 -32.84 17.89
N GLN A 191 -18.25 -32.01 18.45
CA GLN A 191 -19.71 -32.25 18.46
C GLN A 191 -20.55 -31.09 17.89
N ARG A 192 -20.08 -30.44 16.82
CA ARG A 192 -20.88 -29.46 16.07
C ARG A 192 -20.97 -29.84 14.59
N SER A 193 -22.17 -29.76 14.03
CA SER A 193 -22.41 -29.98 12.60
C SER A 193 -21.92 -28.80 11.77
N THR A 194 -21.58 -29.03 10.49
CA THR A 194 -21.23 -27.97 9.52
C THR A 194 -22.31 -26.88 9.43
N LEU A 195 -23.57 -27.27 9.59
CA LEU A 195 -24.72 -26.35 9.62
C LEU A 195 -24.67 -25.40 10.83
N SER A 196 -24.19 -25.88 11.98
CA SER A 196 -23.98 -25.04 13.16
C SER A 196 -22.87 -24.02 12.94
N ILE A 197 -21.82 -24.35 12.19
CA ILE A 197 -20.74 -23.42 11.86
C ILE A 197 -21.28 -22.30 10.96
N LEU A 198 -21.99 -22.67 9.89
CA LEU A 198 -22.61 -21.69 8.98
C LEU A 198 -23.59 -20.78 9.73
N GLY A 199 -24.44 -21.34 10.60
CA GLY A 199 -25.36 -20.57 11.43
C GLY A 199 -24.65 -19.59 12.38
N VAL A 200 -23.55 -20.01 13.03
CA VAL A 200 -22.75 -19.14 13.89
C VAL A 200 -22.12 -18.00 13.10
N VAL A 201 -21.54 -18.30 11.94
CA VAL A 201 -20.89 -17.31 11.07
C VAL A 201 -21.89 -16.27 10.56
N VAL A 202 -23.04 -16.71 10.03
CA VAL A 202 -24.09 -15.79 9.57
C VAL A 202 -24.61 -14.93 10.72
N LEU A 203 -24.83 -15.54 11.90
CA LEU A 203 -25.28 -14.80 13.07
C LEU A 203 -24.25 -13.79 13.56
N GLN A 204 -22.96 -14.11 13.51
CA GLN A 204 -21.88 -13.17 13.86
C GLN A 204 -21.83 -11.97 12.91
N VAL A 205 -22.03 -12.20 11.62
CA VAL A 205 -22.04 -11.13 10.60
C VAL A 205 -23.25 -10.23 10.80
N LEU A 206 -24.44 -10.80 11.01
CA LEU A 206 -25.66 -10.02 11.26
C LEU A 206 -25.64 -9.29 12.61
N LYS A 207 -24.97 -9.84 13.62
CA LYS A 207 -24.75 -9.17 14.92
C LYS A 207 -23.67 -8.09 14.85
N ASN A 208 -22.97 -7.95 13.73
CA ASN A 208 -21.99 -6.89 13.57
C ASN A 208 -22.72 -5.53 13.53
N PRO A 209 -22.42 -4.60 14.46
CA PRO A 209 -23.11 -3.30 14.51
C PRO A 209 -23.05 -2.51 13.20
N VAL A 210 -21.95 -2.66 12.43
CA VAL A 210 -21.77 -2.02 11.12
C VAL A 210 -22.80 -2.56 10.13
N VAL A 211 -22.90 -3.89 10.00
CA VAL A 211 -23.82 -4.55 9.05
C VAL A 211 -25.26 -4.23 9.41
N PHE A 212 -25.60 -4.38 10.68
CA PHE A 212 -26.95 -4.12 11.17
C PHE A 212 -27.40 -2.70 10.85
N MET A 213 -26.57 -1.70 11.16
CA MET A 213 -26.91 -0.29 10.92
C MET A 213 -26.94 0.09 9.45
N VAL A 214 -26.13 -0.56 8.61
CA VAL A 214 -26.19 -0.37 7.16
C VAL A 214 -27.51 -0.88 6.61
N ILE A 215 -27.95 -2.09 7.00
CA ILE A 215 -29.25 -2.64 6.60
C ILE A 215 -30.39 -1.72 7.07
N VAL A 216 -30.37 -1.30 8.33
CA VAL A 216 -31.37 -0.38 8.88
C VAL A 216 -31.38 0.95 8.12
N GLY A 217 -30.21 1.52 7.84
CA GLY A 217 -30.08 2.76 7.07
C GLY A 217 -30.62 2.65 5.65
N ILE A 218 -30.38 1.54 4.95
CA ILE A 218 -30.94 1.28 3.61
C ILE A 218 -32.47 1.15 3.67
N ILE A 219 -33.00 0.42 4.65
CA ILE A 219 -34.46 0.31 4.82
C ILE A 219 -35.07 1.69 5.09
N SER A 220 -34.43 2.48 5.97
CA SER A 220 -34.86 3.84 6.29
C SER A 220 -34.74 4.82 5.12
N HIS A 221 -33.74 4.66 4.25
CA HIS A 221 -33.62 5.44 3.01
C HIS A 221 -34.90 5.36 2.17
N PHE A 222 -35.38 4.14 1.91
CA PHE A 222 -36.61 3.93 1.13
C PHE A 222 -37.87 4.30 1.91
N ALA A 223 -37.90 4.09 3.22
CA ALA A 223 -39.06 4.41 4.05
C ALA A 223 -39.26 5.92 4.27
N LEU A 224 -38.18 6.71 4.26
CA LEU A 224 -38.17 8.14 4.56
C LEU A 224 -37.86 9.02 3.34
N SER A 225 -37.81 8.45 2.14
CA SER A 225 -37.51 9.15 0.89
C SER A 225 -36.19 9.94 0.95
N SER A 226 -35.12 9.30 1.41
CA SER A 226 -33.76 9.85 1.50
C SER A 226 -33.58 11.03 2.47
N GLN A 227 -34.49 11.20 3.43
CA GLN A 227 -34.42 12.30 4.41
C GLN A 227 -34.48 11.77 5.85
N ILE A 228 -33.71 12.40 6.73
CA ILE A 228 -33.81 12.14 8.17
C ILE A 228 -34.79 13.14 8.77
N PRO A 229 -35.82 12.70 9.52
CA PRO A 229 -36.75 13.59 10.19
C PRO A 229 -36.01 14.58 11.09
N VAL A 230 -36.38 15.86 11.01
CA VAL A 230 -35.70 16.98 11.71
C VAL A 230 -35.50 16.70 13.21
N VAL A 231 -36.45 16.02 13.85
CA VAL A 231 -36.39 15.66 15.29
C VAL A 231 -35.22 14.72 15.61
N LEU A 232 -34.84 13.84 14.68
CA LEU A 232 -33.75 12.88 14.85
C LEU A 232 -32.41 13.38 14.30
N THR A 233 -32.41 14.38 13.41
CA THR A 233 -31.21 14.86 12.72
C THR A 233 -30.13 15.32 13.70
N GLU A 234 -30.44 16.24 14.61
CA GLU A 234 -29.46 16.77 15.58
C GLU A 234 -28.93 15.68 16.53
N PHE A 235 -29.78 14.73 16.90
CA PHE A 235 -29.38 13.59 17.74
C PHE A 235 -28.38 12.67 17.03
N ILE A 236 -28.69 12.31 15.78
CA ILE A 236 -27.83 11.46 14.95
C ILE A 236 -26.52 12.19 14.64
N ASP A 237 -26.59 13.49 14.34
CA ASP A 237 -25.43 14.32 14.02
C ASP A 237 -24.48 14.46 15.21
N GLY A 238 -25.01 14.68 16.41
CA GLY A 238 -24.20 14.69 17.63
C GLY A 238 -23.40 13.40 17.83
N LEU A 239 -24.01 12.24 17.58
CA LEU A 239 -23.33 10.94 17.67
C LEU A 239 -22.35 10.72 16.50
N ALA A 240 -22.78 10.95 15.27
CA ALA A 240 -22.00 10.72 14.06
C ALA A 240 -20.74 11.62 14.01
N ASN A 241 -20.89 12.90 14.32
CA ASN A 241 -19.78 13.86 14.28
C ASN A 241 -18.73 13.59 15.37
N SER A 242 -19.11 12.91 16.47
CA SER A 242 -18.16 12.50 17.50
C SER A 242 -17.22 11.37 17.04
N PHE A 243 -17.55 10.65 15.96
CA PHE A 243 -16.83 9.44 15.54
C PHE A 243 -15.39 9.72 15.13
N GLY A 244 -15.15 10.68 14.22
CA GLY A 244 -13.84 10.83 13.56
C GLY A 244 -12.69 10.99 14.55
N GLY A 245 -12.73 12.07 15.34
CA GLY A 245 -11.70 12.34 16.35
C GLY A 245 -11.63 11.27 17.45
N ALA A 246 -12.77 10.80 17.96
CA ALA A 246 -12.79 9.78 19.00
C ALA A 246 -12.22 8.44 18.53
N ALA A 247 -12.48 8.04 17.28
CA ALA A 247 -11.98 6.80 16.70
C ALA A 247 -10.48 6.87 16.44
N LEU A 248 -9.95 8.00 15.94
CA LEU A 248 -8.52 8.21 15.75
C LEU A 248 -7.76 8.26 17.08
N PHE A 249 -8.33 8.93 18.08
CA PHE A 249 -7.74 8.98 19.43
C PHE A 249 -7.75 7.58 20.07
N TYR A 250 -8.87 6.86 19.98
CA TYR A 250 -8.99 5.48 20.43
C TYR A 250 -7.99 4.56 19.72
N LEU A 251 -7.82 4.72 18.40
CA LEU A 251 -6.81 3.99 17.64
C LEU A 251 -5.42 4.19 18.25
N GLY A 252 -5.03 5.45 18.52
CA GLY A 252 -3.78 5.78 19.22
C GLY A 252 -3.62 5.06 20.56
N LEU A 253 -4.67 5.06 21.40
CA LEU A 253 -4.67 4.34 22.68
C LEU A 253 -4.40 2.84 22.50
N THR A 254 -5.02 2.21 21.50
CA THR A 254 -4.87 0.76 21.25
C THR A 254 -3.49 0.35 20.75
N MET A 255 -2.70 1.29 20.21
CA MET A 255 -1.34 1.03 19.71
C MET A 255 -0.30 0.88 20.82
N VAL A 256 -0.59 1.37 22.02
CA VAL A 256 0.36 1.38 23.14
C VAL A 256 0.79 -0.05 23.49
N GLY A 257 2.11 -0.28 23.43
CA GLY A 257 2.71 -1.57 23.81
C GLY A 257 2.54 -2.72 22.80
N GLN A 258 1.84 -2.53 21.67
CA GLN A 258 1.63 -3.61 20.70
C GLN A 258 2.94 -4.05 20.03
N LEU A 259 3.81 -3.09 19.68
CA LEU A 259 5.10 -3.38 19.03
C LEU A 259 6.08 -4.16 19.94
N ARG A 260 5.87 -4.18 21.26
CA ARG A 260 6.69 -4.99 22.19
C ARG A 260 6.39 -6.48 22.08
N LYS A 261 5.25 -6.83 21.49
CA LYS A 261 4.84 -8.22 21.31
C LYS A 261 5.55 -8.88 20.13
N LEU A 262 6.22 -8.11 19.26
CA LEU A 262 6.89 -8.64 18.07
C LEU A 262 7.99 -9.64 18.45
N THR A 263 7.83 -10.88 18.00
CA THR A 263 8.89 -11.88 17.99
C THR A 263 9.59 -11.92 16.64
N ARG A 264 10.78 -12.54 16.59
CA ARG A 264 11.54 -12.69 15.34
C ARG A 264 10.78 -13.56 14.32
N ASP A 265 10.01 -14.52 14.82
CA ASP A 265 9.28 -15.50 14.01
C ASP A 265 8.02 -14.89 13.36
N THR A 266 7.45 -13.83 13.95
CA THR A 266 6.31 -13.11 13.37
C THR A 266 6.70 -12.08 12.31
N GLY A 267 7.99 -11.74 12.20
CA GLY A 267 8.48 -10.73 11.26
C GLY A 267 8.16 -11.04 9.78
N VAL A 268 8.29 -12.29 9.35
CA VAL A 268 8.02 -12.68 7.95
C VAL A 268 6.54 -12.52 7.60
N ALA A 269 5.65 -13.00 8.47
CA ALA A 269 4.21 -12.87 8.27
C ALA A 269 3.79 -11.40 8.19
N LEU A 270 4.36 -10.55 9.06
CA LEU A 270 4.12 -9.11 9.05
C LEU A 270 4.56 -8.45 7.74
N ILE A 271 5.77 -8.73 7.27
CA ILE A 271 6.27 -8.17 6.00
C ILE A 271 5.33 -8.56 4.86
N LEU A 272 4.97 -9.83 4.73
CA LEU A 272 4.06 -10.30 3.68
C LEU A 272 2.68 -9.66 3.76
N LEU A 273 2.13 -9.53 4.98
CA LEU A 273 0.82 -8.92 5.20
C LEU A 273 0.83 -7.42 4.90
N ILE A 274 1.87 -6.70 5.31
CA ILE A 274 2.03 -5.28 5.03
C ILE A 274 2.22 -5.06 3.53
N THR A 275 3.02 -5.90 2.85
CA THR A 275 3.16 -5.86 1.38
C THR A 275 1.84 -6.14 0.67
N ALA A 276 1.10 -7.17 1.09
CA ALA A 276 -0.21 -7.47 0.53
C ALA A 276 -1.17 -6.27 0.72
N LYS A 277 -1.14 -5.65 1.90
CA LYS A 277 -2.07 -4.59 2.26
C LYS A 277 -1.74 -3.22 1.67
N LEU A 278 -0.48 -2.82 1.66
CA LEU A 278 -0.07 -1.45 1.30
C LEU A 278 0.55 -1.35 -0.10
N LEU A 279 0.86 -2.47 -0.75
CA LEU A 279 1.42 -2.48 -2.12
C LEU A 279 0.54 -3.26 -3.09
N VAL A 280 0.23 -4.53 -2.80
CA VAL A 280 -0.57 -5.37 -3.71
C VAL A 280 -2.01 -4.85 -3.81
N MET A 281 -2.66 -4.59 -2.68
CA MET A 281 -4.06 -4.13 -2.65
C MET A 281 -4.31 -2.83 -3.44
N PRO A 282 -3.52 -1.74 -3.31
CA PRO A 282 -3.62 -0.56 -4.17
C PRO A 282 -3.55 -0.88 -5.67
N LEU A 283 -2.57 -1.68 -6.08
CA LEU A 283 -2.35 -2.02 -7.49
C LEU A 283 -3.53 -2.83 -8.04
N VAL A 284 -3.95 -3.88 -7.33
CA VAL A 284 -5.10 -4.69 -7.75
C VAL A 284 -6.39 -3.86 -7.77
N CYS A 285 -6.60 -2.93 -6.83
CA CYS A 285 -7.77 -2.04 -6.87
C CYS A 285 -7.78 -1.18 -8.14
N LYS A 286 -6.64 -0.55 -8.45
CA LYS A 286 -6.46 0.26 -9.65
C LYS A 286 -6.71 -0.57 -10.91
N ASP A 287 -6.02 -1.70 -11.05
CA ASP A 287 -6.08 -2.56 -12.22
C ASP A 287 -7.49 -3.12 -12.44
N MET A 288 -8.21 -3.50 -11.38
CA MET A 288 -9.59 -3.97 -11.50
C MET A 288 -10.54 -2.86 -11.96
N VAL A 289 -10.33 -1.61 -11.54
CA VAL A 289 -11.10 -0.48 -12.08
C VAL A 289 -10.77 -0.29 -13.55
N ASP A 290 -9.48 -0.25 -13.91
CA ASP A 290 -9.06 -0.09 -15.30
C ASP A 290 -9.58 -1.21 -16.20
N ILE A 291 -9.68 -2.45 -15.73
CA ILE A 291 -10.16 -3.60 -16.54
C ILE A 291 -11.68 -3.59 -16.68
N LEU A 292 -12.42 -3.35 -15.59
CA LEU A 292 -13.87 -3.55 -15.55
C LEU A 292 -14.66 -2.30 -15.97
N ASP A 293 -14.08 -1.10 -15.87
CA ASP A 293 -14.75 0.16 -16.22
C ASP A 293 -14.72 0.45 -17.74
N ILE A 294 -13.81 -0.17 -18.51
CA ILE A 294 -13.70 -0.05 -19.98
C ILE A 294 -15.02 -0.37 -20.72
N GLY A 295 -15.93 -1.13 -20.11
CA GLY A 295 -17.16 -1.60 -20.74
C GLY A 295 -18.36 -0.64 -20.69
N VAL A 296 -18.38 0.38 -19.81
CA VAL A 296 -19.67 1.03 -19.45
C VAL A 296 -19.81 2.48 -19.91
N ASN A 297 -18.79 3.36 -19.87
CA ASN A 297 -18.95 4.78 -20.28
C ASN A 297 -17.62 5.48 -20.63
N GLY A 298 -17.08 5.30 -21.83
CA GLY A 298 -15.76 5.78 -22.27
C GLY A 298 -15.53 7.31 -22.40
N THR A 299 -15.78 8.10 -21.34
CA THR A 299 -15.26 9.47 -21.23
C THR A 299 -13.92 9.46 -20.48
N SER A 300 -12.81 9.59 -21.21
CA SER A 300 -11.42 9.36 -20.76
C SER A 300 -10.99 10.06 -19.45
N ALA A 301 -11.61 11.17 -19.07
CA ALA A 301 -11.23 11.93 -17.86
C ALA A 301 -11.75 11.30 -16.56
N ASN A 302 -13.00 10.80 -16.53
CA ASN A 302 -13.61 10.22 -15.32
C ASN A 302 -13.06 8.83 -14.98
N HIS A 303 -12.64 8.05 -15.99
CA HIS A 303 -11.99 6.75 -15.80
C HIS A 303 -10.68 6.88 -15.02
N THR A 304 -9.87 7.86 -15.41
CA THR A 304 -8.55 8.10 -14.80
C THR A 304 -8.68 8.53 -13.34
N SER A 305 -9.64 9.38 -12.99
CA SER A 305 -9.83 9.84 -11.61
C SER A 305 -10.35 8.74 -10.68
N LEU A 306 -11.23 7.87 -11.18
CA LEU A 306 -11.83 6.76 -10.44
C LEU A 306 -10.79 5.65 -10.15
N SER A 307 -9.95 5.34 -11.13
CA SER A 307 -8.81 4.42 -10.98
C SER A 307 -7.78 4.95 -9.97
N ASN A 308 -7.45 6.24 -10.04
CA ASN A 308 -6.60 6.91 -9.06
C ASN A 308 -7.20 6.87 -7.65
N PHE A 309 -8.53 7.03 -7.52
CA PHE A 309 -9.23 6.89 -6.25
C PHE A 309 -9.15 5.46 -5.71
N ALA A 310 -9.37 4.43 -6.55
CA ALA A 310 -9.22 3.03 -6.17
C ALA A 310 -7.79 2.70 -5.69
N PHE A 311 -6.77 3.25 -6.36
CA PHE A 311 -5.38 3.09 -5.93
C PHE A 311 -5.18 3.63 -4.51
N LEU A 312 -5.58 4.88 -4.24
CA LEU A 312 -5.46 5.50 -2.92
C LEU A 312 -6.29 4.78 -1.85
N TYR A 313 -7.50 4.37 -2.21
CA TYR A 313 -8.38 3.57 -1.34
C TYR A 313 -7.68 2.28 -0.87
N GLY A 314 -6.97 1.60 -1.78
CA GLY A 314 -6.22 0.39 -1.45
C GLY A 314 -5.08 0.62 -0.45
N VAL A 315 -4.54 1.84 -0.36
CA VAL A 315 -3.43 2.20 0.56
C VAL A 315 -3.92 2.36 2.00
N PHE A 316 -5.22 2.53 2.24
CA PHE A 316 -5.75 2.69 3.60
C PHE A 316 -5.33 1.52 4.48
N PRO A 317 -4.82 1.77 5.70
CA PRO A 317 -4.25 0.73 6.53
C PRO A 317 -5.33 -0.22 7.07
N THR A 318 -4.90 -1.33 7.67
CA THR A 318 -5.84 -2.31 8.22
C THR A 318 -6.69 -1.73 9.35
N ALA A 319 -7.99 -2.04 9.34
CA ALA A 319 -8.91 -1.55 10.35
C ALA A 319 -8.58 -2.06 11.77
N PRO A 320 -8.81 -1.26 12.83
CA PRO A 320 -8.66 -1.71 14.21
C PRO A 320 -9.62 -2.85 14.58
N SER A 321 -10.74 -2.98 13.88
CA SER A 321 -11.71 -4.06 14.06
C SER A 321 -11.11 -5.45 13.86
N VAL A 322 -10.07 -5.59 13.02
CA VAL A 322 -9.41 -6.89 12.81
C VAL A 322 -8.75 -7.40 14.09
N ALA A 323 -8.18 -6.50 14.91
CA ALA A 323 -7.65 -6.85 16.22
C ALA A 323 -8.75 -7.31 17.20
N ILE A 324 -9.96 -6.73 17.09
CA ILE A 324 -11.12 -7.16 17.89
C ILE A 324 -11.52 -8.59 17.49
N TYR A 325 -11.53 -8.91 16.20
CA TYR A 325 -11.82 -10.26 15.71
C TYR A 325 -10.77 -11.27 16.18
N ALA A 326 -9.49 -10.93 16.06
CA ALA A 326 -8.38 -11.74 16.57
C ALA A 326 -8.51 -11.99 18.09
N GLY A 327 -8.93 -10.98 18.85
CA GLY A 327 -9.21 -11.11 20.29
C GLY A 327 -10.42 -11.97 20.61
N HIS A 328 -11.49 -11.87 19.82
CA HIS A 328 -12.68 -12.71 19.99
C HIS A 328 -12.38 -14.20 19.83
N TYR A 329 -11.53 -14.55 18.86
CA TYR A 329 -11.10 -15.93 18.64
C TYR A 329 -9.89 -16.33 19.49
N ASN A 330 -9.23 -15.37 20.14
CA ASN A 330 -7.94 -15.53 20.83
C ASN A 330 -6.87 -16.16 19.94
N MET A 331 -6.75 -15.68 18.69
CA MET A 331 -5.89 -16.22 17.64
C MET A 331 -5.11 -15.11 16.95
N GLU A 332 -3.83 -15.36 16.63
CA GLU A 332 -2.94 -14.46 15.87
C GLU A 332 -2.88 -13.00 16.35
N LEU A 333 -3.14 -12.76 17.64
CA LEU A 333 -3.20 -11.43 18.24
C LEU A 333 -1.91 -10.65 18.02
N GLU A 334 -0.75 -11.28 18.23
CA GLU A 334 0.56 -10.64 18.09
C GLU A 334 0.78 -10.04 16.70
N VAL A 335 0.50 -10.83 15.65
CA VAL A 335 0.71 -10.42 14.25
C VAL A 335 -0.32 -9.39 13.84
N VAL A 336 -1.60 -9.61 14.17
CA VAL A 336 -2.69 -8.70 13.77
C VAL A 336 -2.55 -7.34 14.44
N THR A 337 -2.31 -7.28 15.74
CA THR A 337 -2.23 -5.98 16.45
C THR A 337 -0.99 -5.21 16.03
N SER A 338 0.17 -5.87 15.95
CA SER A 338 1.43 -5.21 15.59
C SER A 338 1.43 -4.81 14.11
N GLY A 339 0.93 -5.67 13.24
CA GLY A 339 0.76 -5.38 11.81
C GLY A 339 -0.18 -4.22 11.58
N MET A 340 -1.27 -4.10 12.33
CA MET A 340 -2.20 -2.98 12.23
C MET A 340 -1.50 -1.66 12.58
N VAL A 341 -0.70 -1.63 13.66
CA VAL A 341 0.11 -0.46 14.04
C VAL A 341 1.09 -0.10 12.92
N ILE A 342 1.91 -1.06 12.47
CA ILE A 342 2.93 -0.82 11.43
C ILE A 342 2.27 -0.37 10.13
N SER A 343 1.18 -1.02 9.72
CA SER A 343 0.45 -0.67 8.50
C SER A 343 -0.09 0.75 8.55
N THR A 344 -0.55 1.21 9.72
CA THR A 344 -1.08 2.57 9.91
C THR A 344 0.02 3.61 9.79
N PHE A 345 1.17 3.42 10.44
CA PHE A 345 2.29 4.36 10.30
C PHE A 345 2.90 4.37 8.91
N LEU A 346 2.96 3.21 8.25
CA LEU A 346 3.53 3.10 6.92
C LEU A 346 2.57 3.59 5.82
N SER A 347 1.24 3.54 6.04
CA SER A 347 0.27 4.02 5.06
C SER A 347 0.36 5.52 4.82
N ALA A 348 0.68 6.35 5.83
CA ALA A 348 0.81 7.80 5.65
C ALA A 348 1.86 8.20 4.58
N PRO A 349 3.14 7.83 4.71
CA PRO A 349 4.14 8.18 3.72
C PRO A 349 3.88 7.49 2.37
N ILE A 350 3.43 6.23 2.37
CA ILE A 350 3.08 5.54 1.11
C ILE A 350 1.97 6.28 0.38
N MET A 351 0.92 6.71 1.09
CA MET A 351 -0.20 7.42 0.50
C MET A 351 0.18 8.82 0.01
N TYR A 352 1.02 9.54 0.75
CA TYR A 352 1.53 10.84 0.32
C TYR A 352 2.34 10.71 -0.98
N VAL A 353 3.29 9.78 -1.02
CA VAL A 353 4.09 9.50 -2.23
C VAL A 353 3.20 9.00 -3.37
N SER A 354 2.24 8.13 -3.07
CA SER A 354 1.26 7.60 -4.03
C SER A 354 0.43 8.72 -4.68
N ALA A 355 -0.08 9.66 -3.88
CA ALA A 355 -0.87 10.77 -4.40
C ALA A 355 -0.05 11.64 -5.36
N TRP A 356 1.21 11.93 -5.03
CA TRP A 356 2.14 12.62 -5.92
C TRP A 356 2.44 11.82 -7.19
N LEU A 357 2.70 10.51 -7.06
CA LEU A 357 2.99 9.61 -8.19
C LEU A 357 1.85 9.63 -9.23
N LEU A 358 0.59 9.66 -8.77
CA LEU A 358 -0.59 9.72 -9.65
C LEU A 358 -0.72 11.02 -10.43
N THR A 359 -0.02 12.08 -10.01
CA THR A 359 -0.03 13.39 -10.71
C THR A 359 1.10 13.57 -11.71
N ILE A 360 2.14 12.73 -11.65
CA ILE A 360 3.29 12.80 -12.58
C ILE A 360 2.87 12.83 -14.06
N PRO A 361 1.90 12.01 -14.53
CA PRO A 361 1.49 12.04 -15.94
C PRO A 361 0.88 13.37 -16.40
N LEU A 362 0.47 14.24 -15.46
CA LEU A 362 -0.17 15.53 -15.72
C LEU A 362 0.80 16.71 -15.56
N MET A 363 2.04 16.48 -15.12
CA MET A 363 3.03 17.52 -14.87
C MET A 363 3.81 17.88 -16.14
N ASP A 364 4.27 19.13 -16.22
CA ASP A 364 5.16 19.55 -17.29
C ASP A 364 6.47 18.75 -17.22
N PRO A 365 6.89 18.10 -18.33
CA PRO A 365 8.01 17.16 -18.31
C PRO A 365 9.36 17.85 -18.11
N THR A 366 9.53 19.09 -18.56
CA THR A 366 10.80 19.81 -18.51
C THR A 366 11.25 20.17 -17.09
N PRO A 367 10.43 20.80 -16.22
CA PRO A 367 10.81 21.03 -14.83
C PRO A 367 10.88 19.71 -14.06
N LEU A 368 10.00 18.75 -14.35
CA LEU A 368 9.97 17.46 -13.68
C LEU A 368 11.28 16.68 -13.85
N VAL A 369 11.78 16.56 -15.08
CA VAL A 369 13.05 15.86 -15.36
C VAL A 369 14.21 16.56 -14.66
N THR A 370 14.23 17.90 -14.69
CA THR A 370 15.27 18.70 -14.02
C THR A 370 15.26 18.47 -12.50
N GLU A 371 14.08 18.48 -11.89
CA GLU A 371 13.93 18.22 -10.45
C GLU A 371 14.26 16.76 -10.10
N LEU A 372 13.88 15.78 -10.92
CA LEU A 372 14.25 14.38 -10.72
C LEU A 372 15.77 14.17 -10.73
N GLU A 373 16.50 14.85 -11.62
CA GLU A 373 17.95 14.83 -11.64
C GLU A 373 18.55 15.46 -10.37
N ASN A 374 18.05 16.64 -9.97
CA ASN A 374 18.51 17.34 -8.77
C ASN A 374 18.27 16.51 -7.50
N VAL A 375 17.09 15.91 -7.38
CA VAL A 375 16.74 15.01 -6.28
C VAL A 375 17.61 13.76 -6.29
N SER A 376 17.81 13.13 -7.45
CA SER A 376 18.68 11.95 -7.58
C SER A 376 20.13 12.25 -7.19
N PHE A 377 20.63 13.43 -7.55
CA PHE A 377 21.95 13.91 -7.13
C PHE A 377 22.03 14.10 -5.60
N ASN A 378 21.07 14.81 -5.01
CA ASN A 378 21.02 15.05 -3.56
C ASN A 378 20.91 13.75 -2.75
N ILE A 379 20.02 12.83 -3.18
CA ILE A 379 19.85 11.52 -2.55
C ILE A 379 21.13 10.69 -2.67
N SER A 380 21.85 10.79 -3.80
CA SER A 380 23.12 10.08 -3.99
C SER A 380 24.18 10.54 -2.99
N ILE A 381 24.26 11.84 -2.69
CA ILE A 381 25.18 12.38 -1.68
C ILE A 381 24.84 11.86 -0.28
N ILE A 382 23.57 11.93 0.10
CA ILE A 382 23.10 11.45 1.42
C ILE A 382 23.36 9.95 1.56
N SER A 383 23.04 9.18 0.52
CA SER A 383 23.23 7.73 0.48
C SER A 383 24.71 7.35 0.57
N LEU A 384 25.60 8.12 -0.06
CA LEU A 384 27.05 7.89 -0.01
C LEU A 384 27.58 7.94 1.42
N ILE A 385 27.13 8.88 2.25
CA ILE A 385 27.52 8.99 3.66
C ILE A 385 27.13 7.72 4.41
N GLY A 386 25.89 7.25 4.22
CA GLY A 386 25.40 6.00 4.82
C GLY A 386 26.15 4.75 4.33
N LEU A 387 26.51 4.71 3.05
CA LEU A 387 27.23 3.59 2.43
C LEU A 387 28.67 3.50 2.92
N VAL A 388 29.37 4.63 3.03
CA VAL A 388 30.74 4.67 3.60
C VAL A 388 30.73 4.15 5.04
N TRP A 389 29.76 4.60 5.84
CA TRP A 389 29.60 4.12 7.21
C TRP A 389 29.32 2.60 7.26
N THR A 390 28.33 2.12 6.51
CA THR A 390 27.91 0.71 6.54
C THR A 390 28.98 -0.24 5.99
N ILE A 391 29.64 0.11 4.88
CA ILE A 391 30.77 -0.66 4.34
C ILE A 391 31.92 -0.66 5.35
N GLY A 392 32.24 0.48 5.97
CA GLY A 392 33.26 0.60 7.01
C GLY A 392 33.00 -0.32 8.20
N VAL A 393 31.79 -0.31 8.75
CA VAL A 393 31.37 -1.20 9.84
C VAL A 393 31.50 -2.67 9.43
N MET A 394 31.12 -3.00 8.20
CA MET A 394 31.16 -4.38 7.69
C MET A 394 32.59 -4.90 7.54
N LEU A 395 33.51 -4.07 7.03
CA LEU A 395 34.94 -4.38 6.93
C LEU A 395 35.58 -4.52 8.31
N LEU A 396 35.29 -3.60 9.24
CA LEU A 396 35.79 -3.65 10.62
C LEU A 396 35.29 -4.88 11.38
N SER A 397 34.06 -5.33 11.13
CA SER A 397 33.49 -6.52 11.77
C SER A 397 34.17 -7.83 11.35
N ARG A 398 34.97 -7.82 10.27
CA ARG A 398 35.60 -9.00 9.64
C ARG A 398 34.62 -10.10 9.20
N LYS A 399 33.31 -9.85 9.22
CA LYS A 399 32.26 -10.81 8.81
C LYS A 399 32.03 -10.85 7.30
N PHE A 400 32.75 -10.05 6.51
CA PHE A 400 32.54 -9.91 5.07
C PHE A 400 32.76 -11.21 4.27
N ASN A 401 33.59 -12.13 4.76
CA ASN A 401 33.84 -13.42 4.12
C ASN A 401 32.80 -14.50 4.44
N GLN A 402 31.82 -14.22 5.30
CA GLN A 402 30.78 -15.17 5.67
C GLN A 402 29.53 -14.97 4.81
N LEU A 403 28.86 -16.05 4.40
CA LEU A 403 27.53 -15.96 3.80
C LEU A 403 26.48 -15.77 4.91
N PRO A 404 25.46 -14.92 4.71
CA PRO A 404 25.11 -14.14 3.51
C PRO A 404 25.79 -12.76 3.42
N HIS A 405 26.62 -12.39 4.41
CA HIS A 405 27.25 -11.07 4.50
C HIS A 405 28.08 -10.72 3.25
N LEU A 406 28.75 -11.67 2.62
CA LEU A 406 29.47 -11.43 1.35
C LEU A 406 28.56 -10.84 0.26
N PHE A 407 27.31 -11.31 0.14
CA PHE A 407 26.38 -10.82 -0.89
C PHE A 407 25.83 -9.44 -0.52
N VAL A 408 25.57 -9.22 0.77
CA VAL A 408 25.15 -7.91 1.29
C VAL A 408 26.24 -6.86 1.08
N LEU A 409 27.53 -7.21 1.26
CA LEU A 409 28.64 -6.30 0.97
C LEU A 409 28.68 -5.91 -0.50
N ASN A 410 28.46 -6.87 -1.41
CA ASN A 410 28.41 -6.59 -2.85
C ASN A 410 27.23 -5.70 -3.24
N LEU A 411 26.07 -5.89 -2.61
CA LEU A 411 24.93 -4.98 -2.76
C LEU A 411 25.30 -3.55 -2.35
N PHE A 412 25.98 -3.38 -1.21
CA PHE A 412 26.43 -2.06 -0.78
C PHE A 412 27.49 -1.45 -1.71
N LEU A 413 28.41 -2.26 -2.24
CA LEU A 413 29.39 -1.81 -3.24
C LEU A 413 28.73 -1.40 -4.55
N ALA A 414 27.72 -2.14 -5.02
CA ALA A 414 26.92 -1.78 -6.18
C ALA A 414 26.19 -0.45 -5.95
N GLN A 415 25.53 -0.28 -4.80
CA GLN A 415 24.87 0.97 -4.45
C GLN A 415 25.85 2.14 -4.32
N PHE A 416 27.04 1.91 -3.76
CA PHE A 416 28.10 2.91 -3.68
C PHE A 416 28.53 3.39 -5.07
N LEU A 417 28.71 2.45 -6.01
CA LEU A 417 29.01 2.78 -7.40
C LEU A 417 27.87 3.56 -8.06
N VAL A 418 26.60 3.21 -7.84
CA VAL A 418 25.45 3.99 -8.33
C VAL A 418 25.52 5.44 -7.87
N CYS A 419 25.75 5.68 -6.57
CA CYS A 419 25.84 7.04 -6.03
C CYS A 419 27.00 7.83 -6.64
N VAL A 420 28.18 7.22 -6.78
CA VAL A 420 29.34 7.85 -7.43
C VAL A 420 29.05 8.14 -8.89
N SER A 421 28.44 7.20 -9.62
CA SER A 421 28.10 7.36 -11.03
C SER A 421 27.05 8.45 -11.26
N MET A 422 26.05 8.60 -10.38
CA MET A 422 25.08 9.71 -10.47
C MET A 422 25.72 11.08 -10.24
N ILE A 423 26.66 11.17 -9.29
CA ILE A 423 27.43 12.41 -9.07
C ILE A 423 28.28 12.73 -10.30
N LEU A 424 28.96 11.72 -10.86
CA LEU A 424 29.75 11.89 -12.09
C LEU A 424 28.87 12.24 -13.29
N TRP A 425 27.66 11.69 -13.40
CA TRP A 425 26.71 12.05 -14.46
C TRP A 425 26.32 13.53 -14.38
N ASN A 426 26.01 14.04 -13.19
CA ASN A 426 25.60 15.44 -13.02
C ASN A 426 26.77 16.42 -13.25
N VAL A 427 28.02 16.02 -12.94
CA VAL A 427 29.22 16.87 -13.09
C VAL A 427 29.82 16.80 -14.50
N LEU A 428 29.97 15.60 -15.05
CA LEU A 428 30.67 15.34 -16.33
C LEU A 428 29.73 15.00 -17.48
N GLY A 429 28.58 14.38 -17.20
CA GLY A 429 27.60 13.97 -18.22
C GLY A 429 26.86 15.16 -18.84
N LYS A 430 26.76 16.28 -18.12
CA LYS A 430 26.15 17.53 -18.61
C LYS A 430 27.07 18.38 -19.49
N GLN A 431 28.36 18.11 -19.52
CA GLN A 431 29.28 18.78 -20.45
C GLN A 431 29.10 18.21 -21.87
N GLU A 432 28.78 19.08 -22.84
CA GLU A 432 28.41 18.68 -24.20
C GLU A 432 29.51 17.96 -24.99
N ASP A 433 30.79 18.21 -24.67
CA ASP A 433 31.89 17.92 -25.61
C ASP A 433 32.48 16.50 -25.56
N ASN A 434 32.19 15.69 -24.53
CA ASN A 434 32.88 14.40 -24.33
C ASN A 434 31.95 13.17 -24.36
N LEU A 435 31.69 12.65 -25.56
CA LEU A 435 30.91 11.42 -25.79
C LEU A 435 31.41 10.22 -24.97
N LEU A 436 32.74 10.07 -24.87
CA LEU A 436 33.37 8.97 -24.11
C LEU A 436 33.06 9.06 -22.61
N SER A 437 32.98 10.27 -22.07
CA SER A 437 32.60 10.51 -20.68
C SER A 437 31.15 10.12 -20.43
N LYS A 438 30.22 10.48 -21.34
CA LYS A 438 28.81 10.10 -21.25
C LYS A 438 28.62 8.58 -21.30
N ILE A 439 29.31 7.89 -22.22
CA ILE A 439 29.22 6.43 -22.32
C ILE A 439 29.80 5.75 -21.08
N LEU A 440 30.94 6.20 -20.58
CA LEU A 440 31.58 5.61 -19.40
C LEU A 440 30.72 5.78 -18.14
N THR A 441 30.23 7.01 -17.90
CA THR A 441 29.36 7.31 -16.75
C THR A 441 28.04 6.57 -16.83
N PHE A 442 27.41 6.49 -18.02
CA PHE A 442 26.21 5.67 -18.24
C PHE A 442 26.46 4.19 -17.97
N THR A 443 27.56 3.63 -18.48
CA THR A 443 27.89 2.21 -18.31
C THR A 443 28.09 1.86 -16.84
N MET A 444 28.82 2.72 -16.12
CA MET A 444 29.07 2.55 -14.71
C MET A 444 27.77 2.68 -13.90
N LEU A 445 26.92 3.65 -14.23
CA LEU A 445 25.63 3.88 -13.58
C LEU A 445 24.68 2.70 -13.75
N TYR A 446 24.37 2.31 -14.98
CA TYR A 446 23.41 1.23 -15.24
C TYR A 446 23.97 -0.15 -14.94
N GLY A 447 25.28 -0.36 -15.11
CA GLY A 447 25.92 -1.62 -14.74
C GLY A 447 25.87 -1.85 -13.23
N SER A 448 26.13 -0.81 -12.43
CA SER A 448 26.00 -0.89 -10.98
C SER A 448 24.53 -0.95 -10.53
N LEU A 449 23.63 -0.18 -11.14
CA LEU A 449 22.19 -0.21 -10.83
C LEU A 449 21.58 -1.59 -11.06
N TYR A 450 21.82 -2.20 -12.22
CA TYR A 450 21.36 -3.56 -12.51
C TYR A 450 21.99 -4.60 -11.57
N SER A 451 23.22 -4.39 -11.13
CA SER A 451 23.86 -5.23 -10.12
C SER A 451 23.11 -5.17 -8.78
N THR A 452 22.59 -4.00 -8.38
CA THR A 452 21.79 -3.89 -7.14
C THR A 452 20.52 -4.75 -7.19
N TYR A 453 19.84 -4.84 -8.34
CA TYR A 453 18.65 -5.66 -8.52
C TYR A 453 18.99 -7.15 -8.38
N ILE A 454 20.03 -7.62 -9.07
CA ILE A 454 20.46 -9.02 -9.02
C ILE A 454 20.92 -9.40 -7.61
N TRP A 455 21.74 -8.58 -6.95
CA TRP A 455 22.19 -8.88 -5.59
C TRP A 455 21.03 -8.94 -4.59
N THR A 456 20.02 -8.09 -4.75
CA THR A 456 18.81 -8.11 -3.92
C THR A 456 18.06 -9.43 -4.07
N GLY A 457 17.99 -10.00 -5.28
CA GLY A 457 17.41 -11.33 -5.51
C GLY A 457 18.29 -12.50 -5.04
N LEU A 458 19.62 -12.37 -5.14
CA LEU A 458 20.58 -13.41 -4.73
C LEU A 458 20.67 -13.60 -3.20
N ILE A 459 20.40 -12.56 -2.41
CA ILE A 459 20.45 -12.64 -0.93
C ILE A 459 19.39 -13.62 -0.38
N PRO A 460 18.08 -13.51 -0.70
CA PRO A 460 17.08 -14.50 -0.32
C PRO A 460 17.40 -15.91 -0.82
N LEU A 461 17.91 -16.04 -2.06
CA LEU A 461 18.34 -17.32 -2.61
C LEU A 461 19.47 -17.94 -1.76
N CYS A 462 20.47 -17.14 -1.37
CA CYS A 462 21.55 -17.57 -0.49
C CYS A 462 21.04 -18.07 0.86
N LEU A 463 20.11 -17.34 1.47
CA LEU A 463 19.49 -17.74 2.74
C LEU A 463 18.72 -19.06 2.60
N ALA A 464 17.94 -19.23 1.52
CA ALA A 464 17.20 -20.45 1.25
C ALA A 464 18.12 -21.67 1.06
N LEU A 465 19.23 -21.50 0.32
CA LEU A 465 20.22 -22.55 0.10
C LEU A 465 21.01 -22.90 1.37
N THR A 466 21.25 -21.91 2.24
CA THR A 466 21.98 -22.12 3.50
C THR A 466 21.16 -23.01 4.44
N ASN A 467 19.83 -22.80 4.48
CA ASN A 467 18.93 -23.60 5.31
C ASN A 467 18.76 -25.05 4.83
N ARG A 468 19.03 -25.36 3.56
CA ARG A 468 18.89 -26.72 3.01
C ARG A 468 20.18 -27.55 3.01
N ASN A 469 21.28 -27.05 3.57
CA ASN A 469 22.64 -27.63 3.45
C ASN A 469 23.14 -27.83 2.00
N ASP A 470 22.41 -27.34 1.00
CA ASP A 470 22.73 -27.50 -0.43
C ASP A 470 23.85 -26.56 -0.90
N LEU A 471 24.19 -25.54 -0.11
CA LEU A 471 25.22 -24.55 -0.45
C LEU A 471 26.65 -25.13 -0.50
N LEU A 472 26.85 -26.35 -0.01
CA LEU A 472 28.13 -27.08 -0.12
C LEU A 472 28.51 -27.44 -1.57
N ARG A 473 27.62 -27.26 -2.56
CA ARG A 473 27.91 -27.60 -3.98
C ARG A 473 28.21 -26.41 -4.90
N LEU A 474 27.86 -25.17 -4.56
CA LEU A 474 28.01 -24.01 -5.46
C LEU A 474 29.13 -23.07 -5.00
N ARG A 475 30.14 -22.87 -5.85
CA ARG A 475 31.27 -21.96 -5.57
C ARG A 475 30.79 -20.50 -5.52
N PRO A 476 31.15 -19.71 -4.49
CA PRO A 476 30.80 -18.29 -4.40
C PRO A 476 31.15 -17.46 -5.65
N GLY A 477 32.19 -17.86 -6.40
CA GLY A 477 32.58 -17.20 -7.64
C GLY A 477 31.50 -17.20 -8.74
N VAL A 478 30.63 -18.20 -8.79
CA VAL A 478 29.52 -18.24 -9.78
C VAL A 478 28.52 -17.11 -9.49
N PHE A 479 28.20 -16.89 -8.22
CA PHE A 479 27.31 -15.80 -7.81
C PHE A 479 27.94 -14.43 -8.03
N MET A 480 29.27 -14.31 -7.91
CA MET A 480 29.99 -13.08 -8.24
C MET A 480 29.91 -12.74 -9.73
N ILE A 481 30.04 -13.74 -10.60
CA ILE A 481 29.86 -13.59 -12.06
C ILE A 481 28.41 -13.25 -12.38
N LEU A 482 27.43 -13.85 -11.71
CA LEU A 482 26.03 -13.50 -11.91
C LEU A 482 25.73 -12.06 -11.46
N GLY A 483 26.16 -11.68 -10.26
CA GLY A 483 25.87 -10.38 -9.66
C GLY A 483 26.56 -9.21 -10.34
N TRP A 484 27.74 -9.38 -10.93
CA TRP A 484 28.48 -8.31 -11.63
C TRP A 484 28.57 -8.51 -13.15
N GLY A 485 28.70 -9.74 -13.63
CA GLY A 485 28.87 -10.02 -15.05
C GLY A 485 27.58 -9.81 -15.85
N VAL A 486 26.45 -10.37 -15.42
CA VAL A 486 25.17 -10.24 -16.14
C VAL A 486 24.75 -8.78 -16.31
N PRO A 487 24.78 -7.91 -15.27
CA PRO A 487 24.45 -6.49 -15.40
C PRO A 487 25.27 -5.76 -16.47
N PHE A 488 26.59 -5.91 -16.44
CA PHE A 488 27.48 -5.22 -17.36
C PHE A 488 27.40 -5.79 -18.78
N LEU A 489 27.12 -7.08 -18.95
CA LEU A 489 26.83 -7.68 -20.25
C LEU A 489 25.54 -7.12 -20.86
N MET A 490 24.48 -6.98 -20.06
CA MET A 490 23.19 -6.41 -20.50
C MET A 490 23.35 -4.95 -20.93
N VAL A 491 24.12 -4.17 -20.17
CA VAL A 491 24.47 -2.78 -20.55
C VAL A 491 25.34 -2.77 -21.81
N GLY A 492 26.32 -3.67 -21.94
CA GLY A 492 27.12 -3.81 -23.15
C GLY A 492 26.29 -4.10 -24.40
N GLY A 493 25.32 -5.01 -24.31
CA GLY A 493 24.37 -5.28 -25.39
C GLY A 493 23.53 -4.05 -25.76
N LEU A 494 23.14 -3.27 -24.76
CA LEU A 494 22.40 -2.02 -24.97
C LEU A 494 23.26 -0.91 -25.60
N LEU A 495 24.56 -0.83 -25.28
CA LEU A 495 25.48 0.09 -25.93
C LEU A 495 25.67 -0.23 -27.42
N ILE A 496 25.60 -1.51 -27.80
CA ILE A 496 25.79 -1.99 -29.18
C ILE A 496 24.51 -1.86 -30.01
N SER A 497 23.36 -2.25 -29.43
CA SER A 497 22.10 -2.36 -30.15
C SER A 497 21.18 -1.14 -30.00
N GLY A 498 21.44 -0.27 -29.03
CA GLY A 498 20.55 0.83 -28.70
C GLY A 498 20.75 2.06 -29.60
N GLU A 499 19.64 2.63 -30.07
CA GLU A 499 19.63 3.96 -30.66
C GLU A 499 19.61 5.01 -29.55
N ARG A 500 20.53 5.97 -29.61
CA ARG A 500 20.64 7.05 -28.62
C ARG A 500 19.54 8.08 -28.86
N THR A 501 18.99 8.61 -27.78
CA THR A 501 18.08 9.75 -27.83
C THR A 501 18.84 11.04 -27.50
N ASP A 502 18.42 12.17 -28.05
CA ASP A 502 18.99 13.50 -27.73
C ASP A 502 18.56 14.02 -26.34
N THR A 503 18.29 13.11 -25.39
CA THR A 503 17.83 13.45 -24.04
C THR A 503 19.00 13.63 -23.09
N ILE A 504 18.88 14.62 -22.20
CA ILE A 504 19.88 14.91 -21.15
C ILE A 504 19.77 13.90 -19.99
N ASP A 505 18.62 13.24 -19.85
CA ASP A 505 18.32 12.33 -18.75
C ASP A 505 18.97 10.95 -18.95
N SER A 506 19.72 10.52 -17.93
CA SER A 506 20.30 9.18 -17.84
C SER A 506 19.26 8.05 -17.94
N ALA A 507 18.02 8.29 -17.50
CA ALA A 507 16.91 7.32 -17.49
C ALA A 507 16.40 6.95 -18.88
N PHE A 508 16.60 7.82 -19.87
CA PHE A 508 16.06 7.65 -21.22
C PHE A 508 17.13 7.74 -22.31
N PHE A 509 18.40 7.66 -21.95
CA PHE A 509 19.54 7.76 -22.86
C PHE A 509 19.44 6.81 -24.07
N TYR A 510 18.87 5.61 -23.87
CA TYR A 510 18.54 4.64 -24.93
C TYR A 510 17.04 4.34 -25.08
N GLY A 511 16.18 5.20 -24.50
CA GLY A 511 14.73 5.16 -24.64
C GLY A 511 14.11 3.79 -24.34
N LYS A 512 13.35 3.25 -25.29
CA LYS A 512 12.62 1.98 -25.13
C LYS A 512 13.53 0.78 -24.85
N ALA A 513 14.70 0.72 -25.48
CA ALA A 513 15.63 -0.41 -25.33
C ALA A 513 16.12 -0.53 -23.87
N GLN A 514 16.34 0.61 -23.21
CA GLN A 514 16.72 0.68 -21.80
C GLN A 514 15.64 0.20 -20.86
N ILE A 515 14.38 0.52 -21.17
CA ILE A 515 13.25 0.10 -20.36
C ILE A 515 13.05 -1.42 -20.48
N ILE A 516 13.12 -1.97 -21.69
CA ILE A 516 13.05 -3.42 -21.91
C ILE A 516 14.20 -4.12 -21.17
N CYS A 517 15.43 -3.61 -21.30
CA CYS A 517 16.60 -4.17 -20.62
C CYS A 517 16.45 -4.14 -19.09
N SER A 518 16.00 -3.02 -18.53
CA SER A 518 15.71 -2.88 -17.10
C SER A 518 14.65 -3.87 -16.63
N ALA A 519 13.55 -4.02 -17.39
CA ALA A 519 12.46 -4.93 -17.07
C ALA A 519 12.83 -6.41 -17.14
N VAL A 520 13.86 -6.78 -17.91
CA VAL A 520 14.38 -8.16 -17.98
C VAL A 520 15.32 -8.46 -16.81
N VAL A 521 16.02 -7.45 -16.28
CA VAL A 521 16.95 -7.61 -15.15
C VAL A 521 16.21 -7.66 -13.81
N ILE A 522 15.13 -6.89 -13.68
CA ILE A 522 14.19 -6.92 -12.54
C ILE A 522 13.41 -8.24 -12.55
#